data_AF-A0A182V5J0-F1
#
_entry.id   AF-A0A182V5J0-F1
#
_cell.length_a   1.000
_cell.length_b   1.000
_cell.length_c   1.000
_cell.angle_alpha   90.00
_cell.angle_beta   90.00
_cell.angle_gamma   90.00
#
_symmetry.space_group_name_H-M   'P 1'
#
loop_
_entity.id
_entity.type
_entity.pdbx_description
1 polymer ?
#
loop_
_entity_poly.entity_id
_entity_poly.type
_entity_poly.pdbx_seq_one_letter_code
_entity_poly.pdbx_strand_id
1 'polypeptide(L)'
;MASLKIGNDTEDMFYENLSLGLAKVLNNIPRITNVTLEKRLPCEKAQVTAWESRHNVYLPDDMKRFYLSTDGFNFYWSYQYSREY
;
A
#
# COMPACT_ATOMS: atom_id res chain seq x y z
N MET A 1 -2.84 27.66 -11.11
CA MET A 1 -1.74 26.77 -11.48
C MET A 1 -1.91 25.48 -10.70
N ALA A 2 -2.45 24.43 -11.33
CA ALA A 2 -2.51 23.13 -10.69
C ALA A 2 -1.15 22.45 -10.88
N SER A 3 -0.39 22.27 -9.80
CA SER A 3 0.76 21.37 -9.82
C SER A 3 0.24 19.96 -10.06
N LEU A 4 0.40 19.46 -11.27
CA LEU A 4 0.28 18.05 -11.59
C LEU A 4 1.39 17.34 -10.80
N LYS A 5 1.04 16.73 -9.67
CA LYS A 5 1.87 15.65 -9.13
C LYS A 5 1.87 14.58 -10.21
N ILE A 6 2.98 14.46 -10.93
CA ILE A 6 3.24 13.31 -11.80
C ILE A 6 3.41 12.14 -10.82
N GLY A 7 2.30 11.50 -10.47
CA GLY A 7 2.31 10.17 -9.89
C GLY A 7 3.07 9.29 -10.87
N ASN A 8 3.96 8.44 -10.36
CA ASN A 8 4.61 7.46 -11.20
C ASN A 8 3.52 6.45 -11.60
N ASP A 9 2.89 6.64 -12.77
CA ASP A 9 1.70 5.89 -13.22
C ASP A 9 1.86 4.37 -13.05
N THR A 10 3.10 3.87 -13.18
CA THR A 10 3.46 2.47 -12.98
C THR A 10 3.35 2.00 -11.52
N GLU A 11 3.77 2.83 -10.56
CA GLU A 11 3.67 2.55 -9.14
C GLU A 11 2.21 2.64 -8.67
N ASP A 12 1.47 3.64 -9.14
CA ASP A 12 0.04 3.75 -8.83
C ASP A 12 -0.73 2.54 -9.36
N MET A 13 -0.42 2.07 -10.57
CA MET A 13 -0.98 0.83 -11.13
C MET A 13 -0.58 -0.42 -10.32
N PHE A 14 0.64 -0.49 -9.80
CA PHE A 14 1.08 -1.59 -8.93
C PHE A 14 0.21 -1.68 -7.67
N TYR A 15 -0.01 -0.58 -6.96
CA TYR A 15 -0.84 -0.58 -5.74
C TYR A 15 -2.33 -0.73 -6.02
N GLU A 16 -2.82 -0.25 -7.16
CA GLU A 16 -4.20 -0.53 -7.62
C GLU A 16 -4.41 -2.03 -7.86
N ASN A 17 -3.46 -2.71 -8.50
CA ASN A 17 -3.51 -4.16 -8.70
C ASN A 17 -3.36 -4.92 -7.38
N LEU A 18 -2.45 -4.48 -6.49
CA LEU A 18 -2.24 -5.10 -5.19
C LEU A 18 -3.46 -4.99 -4.27
N SER A 19 -4.15 -3.84 -4.31
CA SER A 19 -5.37 -3.58 -3.52
C SER A 19 -6.65 -4.00 -4.24
N LEU A 20 -6.56 -4.52 -5.47
CA LEU A 20 -7.70 -4.92 -6.30
C LEU A 20 -8.76 -3.81 -6.45
N GLY A 21 -8.31 -2.55 -6.50
CA GLY A 21 -9.19 -1.39 -6.62
C GLY A 21 -10.03 -1.06 -5.38
N LEU A 22 -9.62 -1.51 -4.18
CA LEU A 22 -10.33 -1.25 -2.92
C LEU A 22 -10.62 0.24 -2.71
N ALA A 23 -9.67 1.12 -3.05
CA ALA A 23 -9.87 2.57 -2.94
C ALA A 23 -11.08 3.06 -3.74
N LYS A 24 -11.28 2.52 -4.95
CA LYS A 24 -12.43 2.87 -5.80
C LYS A 24 -13.74 2.41 -5.18
N VAL A 25 -13.76 1.23 -4.58
CA VAL A 25 -14.95 0.73 -3.87
C VAL A 25 -15.27 1.62 -2.68
N LEU A 26 -14.28 1.94 -1.84
CA LEU A 26 -14.47 2.77 -0.65
C LEU A 26 -14.95 4.19 -0.98
N ASN A 27 -14.40 4.81 -2.03
CA ASN A 27 -14.81 6.15 -2.46
C ASN A 27 -16.27 6.23 -2.95
N ASN A 28 -16.86 5.10 -3.33
CA ASN A 28 -18.27 5.03 -3.74
C ASN A 28 -19.24 4.79 -2.58
N ILE A 29 -18.73 4.50 -1.38
CA ILE A 29 -19.57 4.25 -0.20
C ILE A 29 -19.89 5.59 0.47
N PRO A 30 -21.18 5.95 0.64
CA PRO A 30 -21.56 7.17 1.31
C PRO A 30 -20.94 7.27 2.71
N ARG A 31 -20.47 8.46 3.06
CA ARG A 31 -19.84 8.80 4.36
C ARG A 31 -18.48 8.17 4.61
N ILE A 32 -17.93 7.37 3.71
CA ILE A 32 -16.50 7.06 3.76
C ILE A 32 -15.73 8.30 3.30
N THR A 33 -14.74 8.69 4.09
CA THR A 33 -13.86 9.84 3.83
C THR A 33 -12.41 9.47 4.13
N ASN A 34 -11.48 10.36 3.79
CA ASN A 34 -10.05 10.21 4.11
C ASN A 34 -9.47 8.85 3.67
N VAL A 35 -9.85 8.38 2.48
CA VAL A 35 -9.32 7.14 1.90
C VAL A 35 -7.88 7.39 1.48
N THR A 36 -6.94 6.76 2.18
CA THR A 36 -5.51 6.97 1.97
C THR A 36 -4.78 5.63 1.94
N LEU A 37 -3.88 5.50 0.96
CA LEU A 37 -2.94 4.39 0.85
C LEU A 37 -1.53 4.96 1.05
N GLU A 38 -0.94 4.66 2.21
CA GLU A 38 0.46 4.96 2.50
C GLU A 38 1.35 3.82 2.01
N LYS A 39 2.08 4.12 0.95
CA LYS A 39 3.06 3.22 0.33
C LYS A 39 4.28 3.09 1.23
N ARG A 40 4.85 1.88 1.32
CA ARG A 40 6.15 1.67 1.96
C ARG A 40 7.19 1.31 0.92
N LEU A 41 8.42 1.75 1.20
CA LEU A 41 9.56 1.47 0.34
C LEU A 41 9.84 -0.04 0.32
N PRO A 42 10.42 -0.57 -0.76
CA PRO A 42 10.87 -1.95 -0.80
C PRO A 42 11.95 -2.23 0.26
N CYS A 43 11.98 -3.46 0.76
CA CYS A 43 13.08 -3.93 1.59
C CYS A 43 14.36 -4.11 0.76
N GLU A 44 15.51 -3.92 1.39
CA GLU A 44 16.78 -4.36 0.83
C GLU A 44 16.94 -5.88 0.99
N LYS A 45 17.65 -6.52 0.05
CA LYS A 45 17.97 -7.96 0.14
C LYS A 45 18.60 -8.35 1.47
N ALA A 46 19.50 -7.49 1.98
CA ALA A 46 20.15 -7.71 3.27
C ALA A 46 19.16 -7.76 4.44
N GLN A 47 18.10 -6.94 4.42
CA GLN A 47 17.07 -6.93 5.45
C GLN A 47 16.26 -8.23 5.44
N VAL A 48 15.90 -8.71 4.24
CA VAL A 48 15.18 -9.99 4.08
C VAL A 48 16.02 -11.16 4.58
N THR A 49 17.29 -11.26 4.16
CA THR A 49 18.22 -12.30 4.65
C THR A 49 18.44 -12.22 6.17
N ALA A 50 18.55 -11.01 6.72
CA ALA A 50 18.70 -10.83 8.17
C ALA A 50 17.45 -11.28 8.94
N TRP A 51 16.25 -11.07 8.37
CA TRP A 51 15.00 -11.56 8.95
C TRP A 51 14.92 -13.08 8.93
N GLU A 52 15.27 -13.73 7.81
CA GLU A 52 15.33 -15.19 7.68
C GLU A 52 16.28 -15.81 8.70
N SER A 53 17.50 -15.28 8.80
CA SER A 53 18.52 -15.74 9.76
C SER A 53 18.05 -15.60 11.21
N ARG A 54 17.43 -14.47 11.56
CA ARG A 54 16.92 -14.22 12.92
C ARG A 54 15.85 -15.22 13.34
N HIS A 55 14.99 -15.63 12.41
CA HIS A 55 13.87 -16.53 12.69
C HIS A 55 14.20 -17.99 12.37
N ASN A 56 15.40 -18.27 11.84
CA ASN A 56 15.86 -19.59 11.39
C ASN A 56 14.88 -20.25 10.41
N VAL A 57 14.38 -19.47 9.45
CA VAL A 57 13.45 -19.90 8.40
C VAL A 57 13.83 -19.31 7.05
N TYR A 58 13.36 -19.93 5.97
CA TYR A 58 13.44 -19.37 4.63
C TYR A 58 12.06 -18.89 4.19
N LEU A 59 11.99 -17.65 3.71
CA LEU A 59 10.79 -17.13 3.08
C LEU A 59 10.60 -17.80 1.72
N PRO A 60 9.35 -18.14 1.37
CA PRO A 60 8.97 -18.49 0.00
C PRO A 60 9.44 -17.42 -1.01
N ASP A 61 9.77 -17.85 -2.23
CA ASP A 61 10.34 -16.96 -3.25
C ASP A 61 9.41 -15.83 -3.66
N ASP A 62 8.11 -16.08 -3.70
CA ASP A 62 7.07 -15.08 -3.94
C ASP A 62 7.01 -14.04 -2.81
N MET A 63 7.11 -14.46 -1.54
CA MET A 63 7.19 -13.52 -0.42
C MET A 63 8.46 -12.66 -0.46
N LYS A 64 9.62 -13.24 -0.78
CA LYS A 64 10.85 -12.45 -0.95
C LYS A 64 10.69 -11.42 -2.06
N ARG A 65 10.13 -11.82 -3.21
CA ARG A 65 9.85 -10.88 -4.32
C ARG A 65 8.87 -9.79 -3.92
N PHE A 66 7.85 -10.13 -3.11
CA PHE A 66 6.91 -9.15 -2.57
C PHE A 66 7.62 -8.10 -1.72
N TYR A 67 8.41 -8.51 -0.72
CA TYR A 67 9.15 -7.58 0.14
C TYR A 67 10.22 -6.77 -0.60
N LEU A 68 10.83 -7.33 -1.65
CA LEU A 68 11.73 -6.60 -2.55
C LEU A 68 11.00 -5.65 -3.52
N SER A 69 9.67 -5.72 -3.61
CA SER A 69 8.84 -4.79 -4.39
C SER A 69 8.19 -3.72 -3.51
N THR A 70 7.87 -4.04 -2.25
CA THR A 70 7.32 -3.13 -1.24
C THR A 70 7.39 -3.79 0.15
N ASP A 71 7.67 -3.03 1.21
CA ASP A 71 7.49 -3.49 2.60
C ASP A 71 6.01 -3.38 3.05
N GLY A 72 5.08 -3.67 2.15
CA GLY A 72 3.64 -3.52 2.35
C GLY A 72 3.14 -2.07 2.28
N PHE A 73 1.96 -1.83 2.85
CA PHE A 73 1.31 -0.53 2.83
C PHE A 73 0.37 -0.39 4.03
N ASN A 74 0.09 0.85 4.45
CA ASN A 74 -1.03 1.11 5.35
C ASN A 74 -2.20 1.63 4.51
N PHE A 75 -3.34 0.96 4.62
CA PHE A 75 -4.58 1.42 4.02
C PHE A 75 -5.52 1.83 5.14
N TYR A 76 -5.94 3.10 5.14
CA TYR A 76 -6.92 3.59 6.10
C TYR A 76 -7.97 4.47 5.43
N TRP A 77 -9.12 4.53 6.10
CA TRP A 77 -10.26 5.36 5.75
C TRP A 77 -10.99 5.75 7.03
N SER A 78 -11.80 6.80 6.94
CA SER A 78 -12.67 7.27 8.02
C SER A 78 -14.13 7.07 7.64
N TYR A 79 -15.01 6.98 8.64
CA TYR A 79 -16.46 6.99 8.45
C TYR A 79 -17.07 8.20 9.14
N GLN A 80 -17.85 8.99 8.40
CA GLN A 80 -18.48 10.22 8.88
C GLN A 80 -19.88 9.95 9.43
N TYR A 81 -20.00 9.95 10.76
CA TYR A 81 -21.27 9.69 11.47
C TYR A 81 -22.27 10.87 11.38
N SER A 82 -21.81 12.12 11.44
CA SER A 82 -22.64 13.32 11.34
C SER A 82 -22.21 14.22 10.18
N ARG A 83 -23.17 14.90 9.54
CA ARG A 83 -22.84 16.05 8.70
C ARG A 83 -22.43 17.18 9.65
N GLU A 84 -21.21 17.68 9.52
CA GLU A 84 -20.88 19.00 10.07
C GLU A 84 -21.78 20.01 9.32
N TYR A 85 -22.58 20.75 10.07
CA TYR A 85 -23.51 21.77 9.57
C TYR A 85 -22.79 23.10 9.37
#